data_AF-A0A0B2UMS8-F1
#
_entry.id   AF-A0A0B2UMS8-F1
#
_cell.length_a   1.000
_cell.length_b   1.000
_cell.length_c   1.000
_cell.angle_alpha   90.00
_cell.angle_beta   90.00
_cell.angle_gamma   90.00
#
_symmetry.space_group_name_H-M   'P 1'
#
loop_
_entity.id
_entity.type
_entity.pdbx_description
1 polymer ?
#
loop_
_entity_poly.entity_id
_entity_poly.type
_entity_poly.pdbx_seq_one_letter_code
_entity_poly.pdbx_strand_id
1 'polypeptide(L)'
;MNSERIEEIEKFLVKDKEWKHMGEVDKSKRPKDSLLAQKEIDFRQGPPLVPFSSKQNDEIERVTLKRIREGTFDNYEYKTKHVVEVVDAVDDVNEVECEETKDIISLYNEIEGDLMNMVDFGNNGFVPDAEVRSVRIEEAGINKKKQNTKCLDKIKNVTVIKK
;
A
#
# COMPACT_ATOMS: atom_id res chain seq x y z
N MET A 1 63.50 15.82 -53.58
CA MET A 1 62.56 16.15 -52.48
C MET A 1 62.91 17.54 -52.02
N ASN A 2 61.96 18.49 -52.09
CA ASN A 2 62.24 19.92 -51.93
C ASN A 2 62.55 20.25 -50.46
N SER A 3 63.68 20.90 -50.20
CA SER A 3 64.16 21.31 -48.87
C SER A 3 63.10 22.11 -48.09
N GLU A 4 62.37 22.97 -48.78
CA GLU A 4 61.31 23.81 -48.20
C GLU A 4 60.20 22.98 -47.53
N ARG A 5 59.83 21.84 -48.10
CA ARG A 5 58.80 20.96 -47.54
C ARG A 5 59.29 20.22 -46.29
N ILE A 6 60.60 19.97 -46.19
CA ILE A 6 61.21 19.36 -45.00
C ILE A 6 61.21 20.38 -43.86
N GLU A 7 61.63 21.62 -44.13
CA GLU A 7 61.62 22.69 -43.13
C GLU A 7 60.21 22.99 -42.58
N GLU A 8 59.18 22.94 -43.42
CA GLU A 8 57.79 23.08 -42.99
C GLU A 8 57.33 21.96 -42.07
N ILE A 9 57.70 20.72 -42.38
CA ILE A 9 57.38 19.55 -41.56
C ILE A 9 58.12 19.61 -40.22
N GLU A 10 59.41 19.97 -40.21
CA GLU A 10 60.19 20.13 -38.99
C GLU A 10 59.58 21.22 -38.09
N LYS A 11 59.20 22.37 -38.65
CA LYS A 11 58.49 23.42 -37.91
C LYS A 11 57.16 22.93 -37.34
N PHE A 12 56.43 22.09 -38.06
CA PHE A 12 55.18 21.52 -37.56
C PHE A 12 55.40 20.53 -36.42
N LEU A 13 56.45 19.72 -36.48
CA LEU A 13 56.79 18.73 -35.44
C LEU A 13 57.31 19.36 -34.14
N VAL A 14 57.91 20.56 -34.22
CA VAL A 14 58.40 21.31 -33.04
C VAL A 14 57.28 22.09 -32.35
N LYS A 15 56.17 22.39 -33.04
CA LYS A 15 55.02 23.09 -32.45
C LYS A 15 54.30 22.21 -31.43
N ASP A 16 53.70 22.86 -30.44
CA ASP A 16 52.82 22.20 -29.49
C ASP A 16 51.66 21.51 -30.22
N LYS A 17 51.35 20.29 -29.78
CA LYS A 17 50.27 19.49 -30.36
C LYS A 17 48.93 20.18 -30.12
N GLU A 18 48.06 20.14 -31.13
CA GLU A 18 46.67 20.54 -30.93
C GLU A 18 46.01 19.69 -29.85
N TRP A 19 45.10 20.28 -29.08
CA TRP A 19 44.40 19.61 -27.98
C TRP A 19 43.73 18.29 -28.41
N LYS A 20 43.27 18.19 -29.66
CA LYS A 20 42.66 16.98 -30.24
C LYS A 20 43.61 15.79 -30.33
N HIS A 21 44.91 16.05 -30.41
CA HIS A 21 45.96 15.05 -30.50
C HIS A 21 46.63 14.77 -29.14
N MET A 22 46.17 15.44 -28.08
CA MET A 22 46.60 15.19 -26.72
C MET A 22 45.69 14.14 -26.07
N GLY A 23 46.28 13.22 -25.31
CA GLY A 23 45.51 12.40 -24.36
C GLY A 23 45.07 13.25 -23.18
N GLU A 24 43.97 12.85 -22.53
CA GLU A 24 43.50 13.44 -21.25
C GLU A 24 43.37 14.98 -21.27
N VAL A 25 42.41 15.46 -22.05
CA VAL A 25 42.16 16.89 -22.26
C VAL A 25 41.11 17.41 -21.26
N ASP A 26 41.56 18.23 -20.32
CA ASP A 26 40.70 18.97 -19.40
C ASP A 26 39.95 20.12 -20.09
N LYS A 27 38.90 20.62 -19.44
CA LYS A 27 38.13 21.78 -19.92
C LYS A 27 38.96 23.05 -20.14
N SER A 28 40.10 23.20 -19.45
CA SER A 28 41.00 24.36 -19.57
C SER A 28 41.98 24.23 -20.73
N LYS A 29 42.26 23.00 -21.20
CA LYS A 29 43.24 22.71 -22.26
C LYS A 29 42.63 22.80 -23.66
N ARG A 30 41.30 22.95 -23.77
CA ARG A 30 40.58 23.11 -25.04
C ARG A 30 39.76 24.40 -25.06
N PRO A 31 39.52 24.99 -26.24
CA PRO A 31 38.61 26.13 -26.37
C PRO A 31 37.20 25.78 -25.92
N LYS A 32 36.46 26.79 -25.44
CA LYS A 32 35.05 26.64 -25.04
C LYS A 32 34.21 26.17 -26.24
N ASP A 33 33.27 25.27 -26.00
CA ASP A 33 32.32 24.73 -26.99
C ASP A 33 32.95 24.02 -28.22
N SER A 34 34.25 23.74 -28.16
CA SER A 34 35.00 23.05 -29.22
C SER A 34 34.49 21.64 -29.55
N LEU A 35 33.87 20.96 -28.58
CA LEU A 35 33.27 19.64 -28.78
C LEU A 35 32.03 19.70 -29.70
N LEU A 36 31.29 20.80 -29.73
CA LEU A 36 30.09 20.93 -30.58
C LEU A 36 30.46 21.08 -32.06
N ALA A 37 31.61 21.70 -32.34
CA ALA A 37 32.11 21.87 -33.70
C ALA A 37 32.73 20.58 -34.28
N GLN A 38 33.08 19.62 -33.42
CA GLN A 38 33.71 18.38 -33.84
C GLN A 38 32.66 17.32 -34.17
N LYS A 39 32.59 16.90 -35.43
CA LYS A 39 31.57 15.96 -35.91
C LYS A 39 31.84 14.48 -35.59
N GLU A 40 33.08 14.14 -35.26
CA GLU A 40 33.56 12.76 -35.22
C GLU A 40 34.20 12.45 -33.86
N ILE A 41 33.37 12.33 -32.82
CA ILE A 41 33.79 11.81 -31.53
C ILE A 41 32.88 10.63 -31.21
N ASP A 42 33.40 9.44 -31.42
CA ASP A 42 32.70 8.21 -31.07
C ASP A 42 32.95 7.87 -29.61
N PHE A 43 31.87 7.74 -28.84
CA PHE A 43 31.93 7.32 -27.45
C PHE A 43 30.83 6.30 -27.17
N ARG A 44 31.08 5.44 -26.18
CA ARG A 44 30.08 4.46 -25.75
C ARG A 44 29.09 5.15 -24.82
N GLN A 45 27.81 5.10 -25.15
CA GLN A 45 26.73 5.53 -24.27
C GLN A 45 26.23 4.32 -23.45
N GLY A 46 25.80 4.56 -22.21
CA GLY A 46 25.00 3.58 -21.48
C GLY A 46 23.65 3.32 -22.17
N PRO A 47 22.87 2.32 -21.70
CA PRO A 47 21.54 2.05 -22.24
C PRO A 47 20.66 3.30 -22.24
N PRO A 48 20.02 3.66 -23.36
CA PRO A 48 19.16 4.82 -23.41
C PRO A 48 17.87 4.58 -22.62
N LEU A 49 17.32 5.65 -22.05
CA LEU A 49 15.95 5.62 -21.54
C LEU A 49 15.00 5.52 -22.74
N VAL A 50 14.12 4.51 -22.72
CA VAL A 50 13.13 4.31 -23.76
C VAL A 50 11.89 5.15 -23.43
N PRO A 51 11.48 6.09 -24.30
CA PRO A 51 10.26 6.86 -24.07
C PRO A 51 9.02 5.96 -24.17
N PHE A 52 7.99 6.26 -23.37
CA PHE A 52 6.71 5.57 -23.47
C PHE A 52 6.02 5.90 -24.81
N SER A 53 5.70 4.84 -25.56
CA SER A 53 4.91 4.92 -26.79
C SER A 53 3.42 4.85 -26.49
N SER A 54 2.59 5.36 -27.41
CA SER A 54 1.13 5.21 -27.32
C SER A 54 0.70 3.75 -27.18
N LYS A 55 1.38 2.83 -27.87
CA LYS A 55 1.09 1.39 -27.80
C LYS A 55 1.25 0.83 -26.39
N GLN A 56 2.27 1.28 -25.65
CA GLN A 56 2.49 0.88 -24.26
C GLN A 56 1.41 1.45 -23.34
N ASN A 57 0.97 2.69 -23.57
CA ASN A 57 -0.16 3.26 -22.82
C ASN A 57 -1.45 2.49 -23.05
N ASP A 58 -1.77 2.15 -24.30
CA ASP A 58 -2.97 1.36 -24.66
C ASP A 58 -2.91 -0.05 -24.05
N GLU A 59 -1.72 -0.63 -23.92
CA GLU A 59 -1.51 -1.91 -23.25
C GLU A 59 -1.72 -1.80 -21.74
N ILE A 60 -1.13 -0.79 -21.09
CA ILE A 60 -1.32 -0.51 -19.66
C ILE A 60 -2.80 -0.31 -19.35
N GLU A 61 -3.52 0.45 -20.17
CA GLU A 61 -4.95 0.69 -20.01
C GLU A 61 -5.74 -0.62 -20.08
N ARG A 62 -5.49 -1.45 -21.10
CA ARG A 62 -6.17 -2.76 -21.25
C ARG A 62 -5.92 -3.68 -20.06
N VAL A 63 -4.68 -3.76 -19.58
CA VAL A 63 -4.33 -4.59 -18.41
C VAL A 63 -5.02 -4.06 -17.16
N THR A 64 -5.02 -2.74 -16.96
CA THR A 64 -5.66 -2.10 -15.80
C THR A 64 -7.17 -2.38 -15.79
N LEU A 65 -7.84 -2.19 -16.93
CA LEU A 65 -9.27 -2.49 -17.07
C LEU A 65 -9.57 -3.97 -16.80
N LYS A 66 -8.70 -4.88 -17.24
CA LYS A 66 -8.84 -6.31 -16.96
C LYS A 66 -8.75 -6.60 -15.46
N ARG A 67 -7.74 -6.08 -14.75
CA ARG A 67 -7.58 -6.29 -13.30
C ARG A 67 -8.74 -5.72 -12.49
N ILE A 68 -9.28 -4.57 -12.90
CA ILE A 68 -10.48 -3.99 -12.29
C ILE A 68 -11.69 -4.91 -12.45
N ARG A 69 -11.89 -5.49 -13.65
CA ARG A 69 -12.99 -6.43 -13.91
C ARG A 69 -12.85 -7.73 -13.10
N GLU A 70 -11.63 -8.21 -12.93
CA GLU A 70 -11.33 -9.44 -12.19
C GLU A 70 -11.28 -9.22 -10.67
N GLY A 71 -11.20 -7.97 -10.20
CA GLY A 71 -11.08 -7.62 -8.78
C GLY A 71 -9.73 -8.03 -8.15
N THR A 72 -8.71 -8.26 -8.97
CA THR A 72 -7.41 -8.79 -8.54
C THR A 72 -6.45 -7.65 -8.17
N PHE A 73 -6.62 -7.12 -6.97
CA PHE A 73 -5.78 -6.05 -6.43
C PHE A 73 -4.71 -6.60 -5.49
N ASP A 74 -3.47 -6.17 -5.68
CA ASP A 74 -2.34 -6.54 -4.83
C ASP A 74 -2.25 -5.63 -3.58
N ASN A 75 -3.41 -5.19 -3.08
CA ASN A 75 -3.47 -4.28 -1.93
C ASN A 75 -3.10 -5.03 -0.65
N TYR A 76 -2.46 -4.33 0.28
CA TYR A 76 -2.24 -4.87 1.61
C TYR A 76 -3.58 -5.05 2.34
N GLU A 77 -3.84 -6.25 2.87
CA GLU A 77 -5.02 -6.51 3.69
C GLU A 77 -4.73 -6.17 5.15
N TYR A 78 -5.55 -5.27 5.71
CA TYR A 78 -5.50 -4.96 7.13
C TYR A 78 -6.08 -6.13 7.93
N LYS A 79 -5.28 -6.67 8.86
CA LYS A 79 -5.78 -7.63 9.85
C LYS A 79 -6.57 -6.88 10.90
N THR A 80 -7.89 -6.76 10.72
CA THR A 80 -8.77 -6.29 11.79
C THR A 80 -8.94 -7.41 12.81
N LYS A 81 -8.65 -7.12 14.09
CA LYS A 81 -8.91 -8.05 15.18
C LYS A 81 -10.43 -8.24 15.28
N HIS A 82 -10.88 -9.49 15.24
CA HIS A 82 -12.29 -9.82 15.44
C HIS A 82 -12.69 -9.40 16.85
N VAL A 83 -13.60 -8.43 16.98
CA VAL A 83 -14.34 -8.24 18.22
C VAL A 83 -15.23 -9.46 18.37
N VAL A 84 -14.85 -10.36 19.28
CA VAL A 84 -15.73 -11.47 19.68
C VAL A 84 -16.81 -10.83 20.56
N GLU A 85 -17.97 -10.55 19.97
CA GLU A 85 -19.18 -10.33 20.77
C GLU A 85 -19.51 -11.66 21.46
N VAL A 86 -19.12 -11.79 22.73
CA VAL A 86 -19.66 -12.83 23.60
C VAL A 86 -21.10 -12.42 23.88
N VAL A 87 -22.02 -12.91 23.05
CA VAL A 87 -23.44 -12.86 23.39
C VAL A 87 -23.61 -13.89 24.50
N ASP A 88 -23.79 -13.43 25.74
CA ASP A 88 -24.38 -14.25 26.78
C ASP A 88 -25.78 -14.64 26.29
N ALA A 89 -25.87 -15.80 25.65
CA ALA A 89 -27.11 -16.53 25.60
C ALA A 89 -27.34 -16.97 27.04
N VAL A 90 -28.02 -16.13 27.81
CA VAL A 90 -28.57 -16.49 29.11
C VAL A 90 -29.64 -17.53 28.82
N ASP A 91 -29.23 -18.80 28.73
CA ASP A 91 -30.16 -19.90 28.93
C ASP A 91 -30.68 -19.75 30.36
N ASP A 92 -32.01 -19.68 30.45
CA ASP A 92 -32.85 -19.43 31.61
C ASP A 92 -32.60 -20.45 32.75
N VAL A 93 -31.47 -20.34 33.44
CA VAL A 93 -31.11 -21.18 34.58
C VAL A 93 -30.40 -20.36 35.66
N ASN A 94 -31.16 -20.05 36.71
CA ASN A 94 -30.73 -19.70 38.06
C ASN A 94 -29.95 -18.39 38.27
N GLU A 95 -30.66 -17.45 38.89
CA GLU A 95 -30.25 -16.17 39.49
C GLU A 95 -29.07 -16.22 40.50
N VAL A 96 -28.44 -17.39 40.69
CA VAL A 96 -27.36 -17.65 41.65
C VAL A 96 -25.97 -17.46 41.03
N GLU A 97 -25.81 -17.56 39.71
CA GLU A 97 -24.51 -17.39 39.03
C GLU A 97 -24.14 -15.92 38.77
N CYS A 98 -25.03 -14.97 39.08
CA CYS A 98 -24.84 -13.55 38.79
C CYS A 98 -23.97 -12.78 39.80
N GLU A 99 -23.69 -13.32 40.99
CA GLU A 99 -22.77 -12.68 41.96
C GLU A 99 -21.32 -13.13 41.72
N GLU A 100 -21.10 -14.44 41.57
CA GLU A 100 -19.77 -15.00 41.32
C GLU A 100 -19.15 -14.49 40.01
N THR A 101 -19.96 -14.35 38.96
CA THR A 101 -19.50 -13.79 37.67
C THR A 101 -19.13 -12.31 37.76
N LYS A 102 -19.85 -11.52 38.56
CA LYS A 102 -19.51 -10.12 38.81
C LYS A 102 -18.24 -9.98 39.62
N ASP A 103 -18.05 -10.85 40.62
CA ASP A 103 -16.85 -10.88 41.43
C ASP A 103 -15.62 -11.28 40.60
N ILE A 104 -15.76 -12.26 39.71
CA ILE A 104 -14.70 -12.67 38.77
C ILE A 104 -14.34 -11.52 37.81
N ILE A 105 -15.33 -10.81 37.27
CA ILE A 105 -15.10 -9.65 36.38
C ILE A 105 -14.43 -8.50 37.15
N SER A 106 -14.87 -8.23 38.37
CA SER A 106 -14.27 -7.20 39.24
C SER A 106 -12.81 -7.54 39.55
N LEU A 107 -12.55 -8.80 39.92
CA LEU A 107 -11.20 -9.29 40.22
C LEU A 107 -10.30 -9.24 38.99
N TYR A 108 -10.81 -9.59 37.82
CA TYR A 108 -10.07 -9.50 36.56
C TYR A 108 -9.66 -8.05 36.26
N ASN A 109 -10.59 -7.09 36.40
CA ASN A 109 -10.32 -5.67 36.15
C ASN A 109 -9.32 -5.08 37.18
N GLU A 110 -9.39 -5.53 38.45
CA GLU A 110 -8.44 -5.14 39.48
C GLU A 110 -7.02 -5.64 39.16
N ILE A 111 -6.89 -6.92 38.79
CA ILE A 111 -5.61 -7.52 38.40
C ILE A 111 -5.04 -6.84 37.14
N GLU A 112 -5.88 -6.53 36.14
CA GLU A 112 -5.43 -5.85 34.93
C GLU A 112 -4.98 -4.41 35.20
N GLY A 113 -5.69 -3.69 36.08
CA GLY A 113 -5.30 -2.35 36.53
C GLY A 113 -3.97 -2.36 37.28
N ASP A 114 -3.75 -3.33 38.16
CA ASP A 114 -2.49 -3.50 38.88
C ASP A 114 -1.34 -3.88 37.95
N LEU A 115 -1.58 -4.76 36.97
CA LEU A 115 -0.58 -5.10 35.95
C LEU A 115 -0.22 -3.89 35.07
N MET A 116 -1.20 -3.05 34.72
CA MET A 116 -0.98 -1.78 34.01
C MET A 116 -0.12 -0.80 34.82
N ASN A 117 -0.25 -0.79 36.14
CA ASN A 117 0.53 0.08 37.03
C ASN A 117 1.93 -0.49 37.33
N MET A 118 2.09 -1.82 37.35
CA MET A 118 3.37 -2.49 37.61
C MET A 118 4.29 -2.51 36.39
N VAL A 119 3.72 -2.55 35.19
CA VAL A 119 4.50 -2.58 33.95
C VAL A 119 4.64 -1.16 33.43
N ASP A 120 5.87 -0.66 33.36
CA ASP A 120 6.21 0.64 32.76
C ASP A 120 5.98 0.60 31.24
N PHE A 121 4.71 0.66 30.84
CA PHE A 121 4.25 0.62 29.44
C PHE A 121 4.64 1.88 28.64
N GLY A 122 5.33 2.84 29.27
CA GLY A 122 5.92 3.99 28.58
C GLY A 122 6.93 3.63 27.49
N ASN A 123 7.38 2.37 27.40
CA ASN A 123 8.39 1.96 26.42
C ASN A 123 8.05 0.74 25.53
N ASN A 124 6.89 0.11 25.68
CA ASN A 124 6.44 -0.94 24.74
C ASN A 124 4.91 -0.92 24.64
N GLY A 125 4.41 -0.53 23.46
CA GLY A 125 3.00 -0.40 23.13
C GLY A 125 2.21 -1.70 23.29
N PHE A 126 1.80 -1.97 24.52
CA PHE A 126 0.78 -2.95 24.82
C PHE A 126 -0.57 -2.29 24.57
N VAL A 127 -1.16 -2.64 23.42
CA VAL A 127 -2.56 -2.39 23.15
C VAL A 127 -3.26 -3.73 23.40
N PRO A 128 -4.14 -3.86 24.39
CA PRO A 128 -4.86 -5.11 24.60
C PRO A 128 -5.55 -5.52 23.29
N ASP A 129 -5.43 -6.79 22.94
CA ASP A 129 -5.92 -7.33 21.65
C ASP A 129 -7.46 -7.34 21.55
N ALA A 130 -8.16 -7.08 22.65
CA ALA A 130 -9.61 -6.99 22.72
C ALA A 130 -10.05 -5.91 23.72
N GLU A 131 -10.99 -5.04 23.32
CA GLU A 131 -11.78 -4.24 24.25
C GLU A 131 -13.03 -5.05 24.62
N VAL A 132 -13.15 -5.49 25.87
CA VAL A 132 -14.39 -6.10 26.38
C VAL A 132 -15.32 -4.98 26.83
N ARG A 133 -16.44 -4.76 26.13
CA ARG A 133 -17.48 -3.82 26.54
C ARG A 133 -18.72 -4.57 26.99
N SER A 134 -19.07 -4.46 28.26
CA SER A 134 -20.38 -4.89 28.76
C SER A 134 -21.43 -3.86 28.33
N VAL A 135 -22.18 -4.14 27.27
CA VAL A 135 -23.37 -3.36 26.92
C VAL A 135 -24.52 -3.92 27.74
N ARG A 136 -24.99 -3.18 28.77
CA ARG A 136 -26.33 -3.42 29.30
C ARG A 136 -27.31 -3.07 28.20
N ILE A 137 -27.95 -4.09 27.65
CA ILE A 137 -29.16 -3.87 26.85
C ILE A 137 -30.21 -3.42 27.86
N GLU A 138 -30.38 -2.10 28.02
CA GLU A 138 -31.71 -1.61 28.37
C GLU A 138 -32.61 -2.13 27.25
N GLU A 139 -33.63 -2.91 27.60
CA GLU A 139 -34.63 -3.42 26.67
C GLU A 139 -35.39 -2.23 26.04
N ALA A 140 -34.75 -1.55 25.09
CA ALA A 140 -35.41 -0.72 24.12
C ALA A 140 -36.18 -1.69 23.23
N GLY A 141 -37.48 -1.81 23.55
CA GLY A 141 -38.46 -2.69 22.94
C GLY A 141 -38.05 -3.25 21.59
N ILE A 142 -37.78 -4.55 21.56
CA ILE A 142 -37.50 -5.31 20.36
C ILE A 142 -38.68 -5.11 19.41
N ASN A 143 -38.53 -4.20 18.45
CA ASN A 143 -39.35 -4.17 17.24
C ASN A 143 -38.98 -5.43 16.45
N LYS A 144 -39.59 -6.56 16.81
CA LYS A 144 -39.60 -7.76 16.01
C LYS A 144 -40.14 -7.34 14.64
N LYS A 145 -39.26 -7.23 13.63
CA LYS A 145 -39.66 -7.18 12.23
C LYS A 145 -40.48 -8.45 11.98
N LYS A 146 -41.81 -8.32 12.04
CA LYS A 146 -42.74 -9.37 11.62
C LYS A 146 -42.31 -9.76 10.22
N GLN A 147 -41.88 -11.01 10.05
CA GLN A 147 -41.87 -11.62 8.73
C GLN A 147 -43.29 -11.47 8.19
N ASN A 148 -43.46 -10.68 7.12
CA ASN A 148 -44.73 -10.59 6.42
C ASN A 148 -45.00 -11.95 5.78
N THR A 149 -45.70 -12.82 6.51
CA THR A 149 -46.36 -13.99 5.92
C THR A 149 -47.34 -13.43 4.91
N LYS A 150 -47.08 -13.66 3.62
CA LYS A 150 -47.94 -13.21 2.52
C LYS A 150 -49.33 -13.85 2.73
N CYS A 151 -50.30 -13.09 3.21
CA CYS A 151 -51.69 -13.54 3.27
C CYS A 151 -52.15 -13.90 1.85
N LEU A 152 -52.58 -15.15 1.67
CA LEU A 152 -53.10 -15.67 0.39
C LEU A 152 -54.46 -15.06 0.02
N ASP A 153 -55.11 -14.34 0.95
CA ASP A 153 -56.41 -13.69 0.77
C ASP A 153 -56.46 -12.64 -0.36
N LYS A 154 -55.31 -12.16 -0.85
CA LYS A 154 -55.23 -11.14 -1.92
C LYS A 154 -54.96 -11.72 -3.31
N ILE A 155 -54.80 -13.04 -3.44
CA ILE A 155 -54.55 -13.68 -4.74
C ILE A 155 -55.91 -13.98 -5.39
N LYS A 156 -56.15 -13.42 -6.58
CA LYS A 156 -57.46 -13.45 -7.29
C LYS A 156 -58.03 -14.84 -7.61
N ASN A 157 -57.35 -15.93 -7.28
CA ASN A 157 -57.73 -17.30 -7.64
C ASN A 157 -57.57 -18.31 -6.49
N VAL A 158 -57.57 -17.88 -5.23
CA VAL A 158 -57.46 -18.79 -4.07
C VAL A 158 -58.62 -18.56 -3.10
N THR A 159 -59.44 -19.59 -2.88
CA THR A 159 -60.50 -19.58 -1.87
C THR A 159 -60.03 -20.37 -0.65
N VAL A 160 -59.79 -19.68 0.48
CA VAL A 160 -59.44 -20.35 1.75
C VAL A 160 -60.73 -20.84 2.41
N ILE A 161 -60.90 -22.16 2.50
CA ILE A 161 -62.03 -22.78 3.20
C ILE A 161 -61.76 -22.68 4.71
N LYS A 162 -62.58 -21.91 5.42
CA LYS A 162 -62.56 -21.84 6.89
C LYS A 162 -63.36 -23.00 7.46
N LYS A 163 -62.79 -23.70 8.44
CA LYS A 163 -63.43 -24.77 9.20
C LYS A 163 -64.24 -24.20 10.36
#